data_AF-A0A329E7W7-F1
#
_entry.id   AF-A0A329E7W7-F1
#
_cell.length_a   1.000
_cell.length_b   1.000
_cell.length_c   1.000
_cell.angle_alpha   90.00
_cell.angle_beta   90.00
_cell.angle_gamma   90.00
#
_symmetry.space_group_name_H-M   'P 1'
#
loop_
_entity.id
_entity.type
_entity.pdbx_description
1 polymer ?
#
loop_
_entity_poly.entity_id
_entity_poly.type
_entity_poly.pdbx_seq_one_letter_code
_entity_poly.pdbx_strand_id
1 'polypeptide(L)'
;MNIKPVVDWQSPEITPNVPKGETKTFWLAVSSNIRGEFKTFVFDAQYVNKPLEYAEDDIECEYPLDDECFVTSDGDPIECIGWFDVRNHQDFDNYYEPFSFNEDYVLLGWAEYEKPDFTGV
;
A
#
# COMPACT_ATOMS: atom_id res chain seq x y z
N MET A 1 27.18 -19.13 5.68
CA MET A 1 26.45 -18.26 6.63
C MET A 1 25.00 -18.25 6.21
N ASN A 2 24.06 -18.41 7.14
CA ASN A 2 22.63 -18.38 6.83
C ASN A 2 22.21 -16.91 6.80
N ILE A 3 22.37 -16.25 5.65
CA ILE A 3 22.10 -14.82 5.47
C ILE A 3 20.59 -14.67 5.23
N LYS A 4 19.80 -14.92 6.28
CA LYS A 4 18.38 -14.57 6.22
C LYS A 4 18.27 -13.07 6.49
N PRO A 5 17.52 -12.30 5.68
CA PRO A 5 17.27 -10.90 6.00
C PRO A 5 16.61 -10.82 7.37
N VAL A 6 17.14 -9.94 8.23
CA VAL A 6 16.48 -9.57 9.48
C VAL A 6 15.42 -8.56 9.10
N VAL A 7 14.15 -8.95 9.23
CA VAL A 7 13.02 -8.08 8.92
C VAL A 7 12.58 -7.39 10.21
N ASP A 8 12.58 -6.06 10.20
CA ASP A 8 12.12 -5.24 11.33
C ASP A 8 10.61 -5.00 11.24
N TRP A 9 9.84 -5.90 11.86
CA TRP A 9 8.38 -5.84 11.85
C TRP A 9 7.84 -4.76 12.79
N GLN A 10 7.03 -3.88 12.23
CA GLN A 10 6.31 -2.82 12.91
C GLN A 10 4.87 -3.24 13.22
N SER A 11 4.31 -2.65 14.28
CA SER A 11 2.93 -2.88 14.71
C SER A 11 1.92 -2.41 13.64
N PRO A 12 0.80 -3.11 13.46
CA PRO A 12 -0.29 -2.68 12.57
C PRO A 12 -0.92 -1.35 13.01
N GLU A 13 -0.76 -0.96 14.27
CA GLU A 13 -1.28 0.31 14.83
C GLU A 13 -0.40 1.52 14.47
N ILE A 14 0.82 1.28 13.98
CA ILE A 14 1.74 2.34 13.58
C ILE A 14 1.56 2.57 12.07
N THR A 15 1.29 3.80 11.69
CA THR A 15 1.25 4.19 10.27
C THR A 15 2.67 4.27 9.71
N PRO A 16 2.96 3.65 8.55
CA PRO A 16 4.26 3.80 7.89
C PRO A 16 4.58 5.27 7.57
N ASN A 17 5.85 5.64 7.69
CA ASN A 17 6.30 6.99 7.35
C ASN A 17 6.50 7.12 5.82
N VAL A 18 5.41 7.44 5.13
CA VAL A 18 5.39 7.76 3.69
C VAL A 18 5.14 9.26 3.52
N PRO A 19 6.08 10.02 2.93
CA PRO A 19 5.86 11.43 2.64
C PRO A 19 4.60 11.69 1.81
N LYS A 20 4.03 12.89 1.96
CA LYS A 20 2.92 13.32 1.10
C LYS A 20 3.37 13.30 -0.36
N GLY A 21 2.48 12.82 -1.24
CA GLY A 21 2.76 12.66 -2.66
C GLY A 21 3.46 11.34 -2.99
N GLU A 22 3.95 10.58 -2.01
CA GLU A 22 4.75 9.40 -2.26
C GLU A 22 3.98 8.07 -2.12
N THR A 23 4.61 7.02 -2.63
CA THR A 23 4.20 5.63 -2.48
C THR A 23 5.43 4.79 -2.17
N LYS A 24 5.33 3.91 -1.17
CA LYS A 24 6.42 3.01 -0.78
C LYS A 24 5.93 1.57 -0.68
N THR A 25 6.81 0.62 -0.99
CA THR A 25 6.54 -0.82 -0.89
C THR A 25 6.95 -1.35 0.47
N PHE A 26 6.12 -2.24 1.02
CA PHE A 26 6.30 -2.88 2.31
C PHE A 26 6.00 -4.37 2.21
N TRP A 27 6.56 -5.14 3.12
CA TRP A 27 6.08 -6.46 3.47
C TRP A 27 4.92 -6.32 4.45
N LEU A 28 3.81 -7.01 4.21
CA LEU A 28 2.69 -7.13 5.15
C LEU A 28 2.60 -8.56 5.65
N ALA A 29 2.43 -8.73 6.95
CA ALA A 29 2.03 -9.98 7.58
C ALA A 29 0.55 -9.89 7.91
N VAL A 30 -0.25 -10.83 7.41
CA VAL A 30 -1.70 -10.88 7.66
C VAL A 30 -2.13 -12.22 8.21
N SER A 31 -3.22 -12.23 8.96
CA SER A 31 -3.98 -13.42 9.32
C SER A 31 -5.27 -13.44 8.51
N SER A 32 -5.51 -14.48 7.72
CA SER A 32 -6.73 -14.64 6.95
C SER A 32 -7.47 -15.91 7.33
N ASN A 33 -8.78 -15.80 7.53
CA ASN A 33 -9.66 -16.94 7.70
C ASN A 33 -9.98 -17.57 6.34
N ILE A 34 -9.37 -18.73 6.08
CA ILE A 34 -9.60 -19.50 4.86
C ILE A 34 -10.35 -20.77 5.24
N ARG A 35 -11.67 -20.78 4.97
CA ARG A 35 -12.57 -21.92 5.21
C ARG A 35 -12.64 -22.34 6.69
N GLY A 36 -12.60 -21.39 7.61
CA GLY A 36 -12.68 -21.63 9.06
C GLY A 36 -11.32 -21.84 9.74
N GLU A 37 -10.22 -21.76 9.00
CA GLU A 37 -8.86 -21.84 9.53
C GLU A 37 -8.12 -20.53 9.30
N PHE A 38 -7.62 -19.92 10.37
CA PHE A 38 -6.73 -18.76 10.26
C PHE A 38 -5.36 -19.19 9.78
N LYS A 39 -4.89 -18.55 8.70
CA LYS A 39 -3.56 -18.76 8.13
C LYS A 39 -2.82 -17.44 8.05
N THR A 40 -1.54 -17.50 8.42
CA THR A 40 -0.63 -16.36 8.30
C THR A 40 0.15 -16.45 7.00
N PHE A 41 0.23 -15.33 6.29
CA PHE A 41 1.10 -15.19 5.12
C PHE A 41 1.71 -13.80 5.06
N VAL A 42 2.82 -13.72 4.33
CA VAL A 42 3.55 -12.48 4.08
C VAL A 42 3.55 -12.23 2.57
N PHE A 43 3.25 -11.00 2.17
CA PHE A 43 3.24 -10.56 0.78
C PHE A 43 3.66 -9.08 0.70
N ASP A 44 3.95 -8.61 -0.51
CA ASP A 44 4.28 -7.22 -0.80
C ASP A 44 3.01 -6.39 -1.05
N ALA A 45 2.97 -5.19 -0.47
CA ALA A 45 1.94 -4.21 -0.77
C ALA A 45 2.55 -2.81 -0.80
N GLN A 46 1.76 -1.83 -1.24
CA GLN A 46 2.16 -0.43 -1.21
C GLN A 46 1.37 0.35 -0.18
N TYR A 47 2.03 1.26 0.52
CA TYR A 47 1.37 2.32 1.26
C TYR A 47 1.43 3.59 0.41
N VAL A 48 0.26 4.13 0.07
CA VAL A 48 0.10 5.35 -0.72
C VAL A 48 -0.27 6.49 0.23
N ASN A 49 0.35 7.65 0.06
CA ASN A 49 0.00 8.87 0.79
C ASN A 49 -0.19 10.05 -0.18
N LYS A 50 -1.25 9.99 -0.98
CA LYS A 50 -1.64 11.00 -1.97
C LYS A 50 -3.03 11.56 -1.61
N PRO A 51 -3.12 12.43 -0.58
CA PRO A 51 -4.36 13.12 -0.23
C PRO A 51 -4.77 14.08 -1.35
N LEU A 52 -6.08 14.35 -1.48
CA LEU A 52 -6.55 15.47 -2.29
C LEU A 52 -6.67 16.70 -1.40
N GLU A 53 -6.04 17.79 -1.81
CA GLU A 53 -6.18 19.10 -1.18
C GLU A 53 -6.77 20.06 -2.19
N TYR A 54 -7.73 20.86 -1.75
CA TYR A 54 -8.42 21.86 -2.57
C TYR A 54 -8.26 23.24 -1.95
N ALA A 55 -8.36 24.28 -2.77
CA ALA A 55 -8.37 25.64 -2.26
C ALA A 55 -9.63 25.88 -1.39
N GLU A 56 -9.52 26.68 -0.33
CA GLU A 56 -10.66 26.94 0.58
C GLU A 56 -11.87 27.59 -0.12
N ASP A 57 -11.65 28.26 -1.24
CA ASP A 57 -12.68 28.90 -2.07
C ASP A 57 -13.20 28.00 -3.21
N ASP A 58 -12.63 26.81 -3.39
CA ASP A 58 -13.12 25.81 -4.34
C ASP A 58 -14.18 24.90 -3.68
N ILE A 59 -15.41 25.41 -3.65
CA ILE A 59 -16.57 24.70 -3.07
C ILE A 59 -16.89 23.40 -3.85
N GLU A 60 -16.60 23.37 -5.14
CA GLU A 60 -16.93 22.25 -6.03
C GLU A 60 -15.84 21.15 -6.01
N CYS A 61 -14.69 21.42 -5.37
CA CYS A 61 -13.54 20.51 -5.31
C CYS A 61 -13.12 20.03 -6.71
N GLU A 62 -13.07 20.97 -7.66
CA GLU A 62 -12.85 20.67 -9.07
C GLU A 62 -11.35 20.60 -9.41
N TYR A 63 -10.52 21.37 -8.69
CA TYR A 63 -9.08 21.49 -8.99
C TYR A 63 -8.22 21.17 -7.75
N PRO A 64 -7.63 19.97 -7.67
CA PRO A 64 -6.66 19.66 -6.64
C PRO A 64 -5.48 20.62 -6.70
N LEU A 65 -4.94 20.98 -5.54
CA LEU A 65 -3.72 21.78 -5.40
C LEU A 65 -2.46 20.97 -5.76
N ASP A 66 -2.57 19.64 -5.75
CA ASP A 66 -1.47 18.71 -5.97
C ASP A 66 -1.71 17.88 -7.24
N ASP A 67 -0.80 18.03 -8.21
CA ASP A 67 -0.83 17.31 -9.48
C ASP A 67 -0.41 15.84 -9.33
N GLU A 68 0.11 15.42 -8.16
CA GLU A 68 0.60 14.07 -7.93
C GLU A 68 -0.49 13.07 -7.50
N CYS A 69 -1.78 13.42 -7.61
CA CYS A 69 -2.87 12.49 -7.32
C CYS A 69 -3.08 11.44 -8.42
N PHE A 70 -3.75 10.33 -8.08
CA PHE A 70 -4.22 9.39 -9.09
C PHE A 70 -5.48 9.94 -9.76
N VAL A 71 -5.72 9.55 -11.01
CA VAL A 71 -6.91 9.96 -11.76
C VAL A 71 -7.68 8.75 -12.29
N THR A 72 -9.00 8.88 -12.40
CA THR A 72 -9.85 7.90 -13.08
C THR A 72 -9.58 7.89 -14.58
N SER A 73 -10.18 6.92 -15.30
CA SER A 73 -10.15 6.90 -16.77
C SER A 73 -10.76 8.15 -17.41
N ASP A 74 -11.65 8.84 -16.69
CA ASP A 74 -12.31 10.07 -17.14
C ASP A 74 -11.52 11.32 -16.76
N GLY A 75 -10.40 11.17 -16.04
CA GLY A 75 -9.50 12.24 -15.62
C GLY A 75 -9.80 12.83 -14.24
N ASP A 76 -10.78 12.28 -13.51
CA ASP A 76 -11.16 12.79 -12.19
C ASP A 76 -10.13 12.40 -11.13
N PRO A 77 -9.71 13.33 -10.25
CA PRO A 77 -8.75 13.05 -9.20
C PRO A 77 -9.32 12.10 -8.14
N ILE A 78 -8.46 11.21 -7.63
CA ILE A 78 -8.79 10.19 -6.64
C ILE A 78 -7.89 10.37 -5.42
N GLU A 79 -8.50 10.46 -4.24
CA GLU A 79 -7.78 10.42 -2.98
C GLU A 79 -7.30 9.00 -2.71
N CYS A 80 -6.00 8.83 -2.44
CA CYS A 80 -5.42 7.53 -2.13
C CYS A 80 -4.51 7.62 -0.91
N ILE A 81 -5.06 7.21 0.23
CA ILE A 81 -4.33 7.10 1.49
C ILE A 81 -4.56 5.70 2.06
N GLY A 82 -3.49 4.93 2.22
CA GLY A 82 -3.55 3.61 2.87
C GLY A 82 -2.85 2.50 2.09
N TRP A 83 -3.23 1.27 2.41
CA TRP A 83 -2.64 0.06 1.85
C TRP A 83 -3.28 -0.32 0.51
N PHE A 84 -2.47 -0.67 -0.47
CA PHE A 84 -2.90 -1.08 -1.81
C PHE A 84 -2.20 -2.36 -2.24
N ASP A 85 -2.95 -3.24 -2.89
CA ASP A 85 -2.43 -4.46 -3.49
C ASP A 85 -1.61 -4.13 -4.73
N VAL A 86 -0.47 -4.80 -4.87
CA VAL A 86 0.34 -4.73 -6.09
C VAL A 86 0.07 -6.01 -6.88
N ARG A 87 -1.08 -6.05 -7.55
CA ARG A 87 -1.38 -7.17 -8.44
C ARG A 87 -0.79 -6.91 -9.82
N ASN A 88 0.17 -7.75 -10.20
CA ASN A 88 0.54 -7.91 -11.60
C ASN A 88 -0.60 -8.62 -12.33
N HIS A 89 -1.34 -7.90 -13.18
CA HIS A 89 -2.30 -8.47 -14.11
C HIS A 89 -1.72 -8.44 -15.52
N GLN A 90 -1.85 -9.52 -16.29
CA GLN A 90 -1.27 -9.61 -17.64
C GLN A 90 -1.80 -8.52 -18.61
N ASP A 91 -3.01 -8.03 -18.36
CA ASP A 91 -3.68 -7.00 -19.15
C ASP A 91 -3.62 -5.60 -18.50
N PHE A 92 -3.15 -5.49 -17.25
CA PHE A 92 -3.06 -4.22 -16.52
C PHE A 92 -1.75 -4.14 -15.72
N ASP A 93 -0.84 -3.26 -16.15
CA ASP A 93 0.34 -2.91 -15.36
C ASP A 93 -0.11 -2.08 -14.14
N ASN A 94 0.32 -2.49 -12.93
CA ASN A 94 0.13 -1.75 -11.68
C ASN A 94 -1.34 -1.48 -11.30
N TYR A 95 -2.18 -2.52 -11.28
CA TYR A 95 -3.55 -2.37 -10.77
C TYR A 95 -3.53 -2.20 -9.25
N TYR A 96 -4.00 -1.05 -8.77
CA TYR A 96 -4.05 -0.68 -7.36
C TYR A 96 -5.46 -0.90 -6.81
N GLU A 97 -5.67 -1.98 -6.05
CA GLU A 97 -6.89 -2.14 -5.25
C GLU A 97 -6.61 -1.70 -3.81
N PRO A 98 -7.45 -0.82 -3.22
CA PRO A 98 -7.32 -0.51 -1.81
C PRO A 98 -7.59 -1.76 -0.97
N PHE A 99 -6.70 -2.02 -0.01
CA PHE A 99 -6.89 -3.04 0.99
C PHE A 99 -7.73 -2.52 2.15
N SER A 100 -8.68 -3.35 2.58
CA SER A 100 -9.36 -3.17 3.86
C SER A 100 -9.16 -4.40 4.72
N PHE A 101 -8.90 -4.16 6.01
CA PHE A 101 -8.80 -5.22 7.00
C PHE A 101 -10.12 -5.37 7.75
N ASN A 102 -10.46 -6.58 8.12
CA ASN A 102 -11.68 -6.94 8.84
C ASN A 102 -11.42 -8.14 9.76
N GLU A 103 -12.47 -8.68 10.39
CA GLU A 103 -12.35 -9.79 11.35
C GLU A 103 -11.79 -11.09 10.74
N ASP A 104 -11.99 -11.31 9.44
CA ASP A 104 -11.49 -12.47 8.71
C ASP A 104 -10.19 -12.19 7.94
N TYR A 105 -9.71 -10.94 7.94
CA TYR A 105 -8.50 -10.50 7.25
C TYR A 105 -7.81 -9.39 8.02
N VAL A 106 -6.90 -9.76 8.92
CA VAL A 106 -6.30 -8.88 9.93
C VAL A 106 -4.85 -8.59 9.60
N LEU A 107 -4.45 -7.33 9.61
CA LEU A 107 -3.04 -6.94 9.57
C LEU A 107 -2.37 -7.27 10.91
N LEU A 108 -1.32 -8.10 10.86
CA LEU A 108 -0.52 -8.47 12.03
C LEU A 108 0.72 -7.59 12.19
N GLY A 109 1.20 -6.99 11.09
CA GLY A 109 2.34 -6.09 11.09
C GLY A 109 2.84 -5.80 9.68
N TRP A 110 3.73 -4.83 9.56
CA TRP A 110 4.35 -4.43 8.30
C TRP A 110 5.85 -4.19 8.48
N ALA A 111 6.64 -4.27 7.41
CA ALA A 111 8.05 -3.94 7.42
C ALA A 111 8.44 -3.27 6.10
N GLU A 112 9.40 -2.35 6.12
CA GLU A 112 9.87 -1.70 4.89
C GLU A 112 10.50 -2.75 3.94
N TYR A 113 10.16 -2.67 2.66
CA TYR A 113 10.71 -3.59 1.67
C TYR A 113 12.13 -3.17 1.30
N GLU A 114 13.11 -3.98 1.66
CA GLU A 114 14.47 -3.87 1.15
C GLU A 114 14.69 -4.90 0.04
N LYS A 115 14.92 -4.41 -1.18
CA LYS A 115 15.24 -5.27 -2.31
C LYS A 115 16.61 -5.91 -2.07
N PRO A 116 16.73 -7.25 -2.13
CA PRO A 116 18.04 -7.89 -2.01
C PRO A 116 18.91 -7.56 -3.23
N ASP A 117 20.18 -7.24 -2.97
CA ASP A 117 21.17 -7.09 -4.03
C ASP A 117 21.39 -8.43 -4.75
N PHE A 118 21.30 -8.39 -6.08
CA PHE A 118 21.71 -9.53 -6.90
C PHE A 118 23.24 -9.53 -7.03
N THR A 119 23.89 -10.38 -6.25
CA THR A 119 25.36 -10.50 -6.21
C THR A 119 25.93 -11.48 -7.26
N GLY A 120 25.10 -12.00 -8.15
CA GLY A 120 25.51 -12.94 -9.20
C GLY A 120 25.63 -14.39 -8.72
N VAL A 121 25.55 -15.31 -9.69
CA VAL A 121 25.83 -16.75 -9.56
C VAL A 121 27.19 -17.03 -10.21
#